data_AF-A0A2W6SHX7-F1
#
_entry.id   AF-A0A2W6SHX7-F1
#
_cell.length_a   1.000
_cell.length_b   1.000
_cell.length_c   1.000
_cell.angle_alpha   90.00
_cell.angle_beta   90.00
_cell.angle_gamma   90.00
#
_symmetry.space_group_name_H-M   'P 1'
#
loop_
_entity.id
_entity.type
_entity.pdbx_description
1 polymer ?
#
loop_
_entity_poly.entity_id
_entity_poly.type
_entity_poly.pdbx_seq_one_letter_code
_entity_poly.pdbx_strand_id
1 'polypeptide(L)'
;SNLTFFSLGAFFISFLFLISLMLQKDMDYSAADSGLMLVPFSILSALIAKFILPAVSKKLNSVQIGILGWSFMLIGALCLIFAIYLNHPTVLVLTGAACISGIGMTLCFTSLSVLGIRDAAPQQYGVASSLTSTSYFLGAGIGLSLMTLMTQFFPSEWAVSTLSLSILFIYGFIAVVFLLFFIIKEYKSVQTSLHY
;
A
#
# COMPACT_ATOMS: atom_id res chain seq x y z
N SER A 1 3.35 -7.29 12.53
CA SER A 1 2.97 -5.90 12.20
C SER A 1 4.12 -5.12 11.53
N ASN A 2 5.35 -5.13 12.07
CA ASN A 2 6.45 -4.33 11.53
C ASN A 2 6.83 -4.64 10.07
N LEU A 3 6.91 -5.92 9.68
CA LEU A 3 7.20 -6.30 8.29
C LEU A 3 6.13 -5.78 7.31
N THR A 4 4.86 -5.89 7.68
CA THR A 4 3.74 -5.38 6.88
C THR A 4 3.75 -3.85 6.76
N PHE A 5 4.20 -3.12 7.79
CA PHE A 5 4.41 -1.67 7.71
C PHE A 5 5.62 -1.29 6.87
N PHE A 6 6.70 -2.06 6.96
CA PHE A 6 7.85 -1.93 6.07
C PHE A 6 7.42 -2.08 4.61
N SER A 7 6.68 -3.15 4.29
CA SER A 7 6.13 -3.37 2.95
C SER A 7 5.18 -2.25 2.54
N LEU A 8 4.35 -1.72 3.45
CA LEU A 8 3.45 -0.60 3.17
C LEU A 8 4.21 0.66 2.77
N GLY A 9 5.27 1.01 3.51
CA GLY A 9 6.12 2.16 3.18
C GLY A 9 6.87 1.97 1.87
N ALA A 10 7.48 0.79 1.67
CA ALA A 10 8.16 0.44 0.44
C ALA A 10 7.22 0.53 -0.77
N PHE A 11 6.01 0.01 -0.65
CA PHE A 11 4.99 0.08 -1.69
C PHE A 11 4.55 1.52 -1.93
N PHE A 12 4.05 2.22 -0.91
CA PHE A 12 3.33 3.47 -1.10
C PHE A 12 4.24 4.59 -1.60
N ILE A 13 5.46 4.71 -1.06
CA ILE A 13 6.40 5.74 -1.52
C ILE A 13 6.95 5.42 -2.91
N SER A 14 7.20 4.14 -3.23
CA SER A 14 7.57 3.76 -4.60
C SER A 14 6.43 4.04 -5.58
N PHE A 15 5.19 3.76 -5.20
CA PHE A 15 4.01 4.12 -6.00
C PHE A 15 3.95 5.63 -6.25
N LEU A 16 4.09 6.48 -5.23
CA LEU A 16 4.04 7.94 -5.39
C LEU A 16 5.12 8.43 -6.36
N PHE A 17 6.31 7.83 -6.32
CA PHE A 17 7.37 8.09 -7.28
C PHE A 17 6.98 7.65 -8.70
N LEU A 18 6.55 6.40 -8.87
CA LEU A 18 6.19 5.84 -10.17
C LEU A 18 5.00 6.57 -10.80
N ILE A 19 3.92 6.85 -10.08
CA ILE A 19 2.77 7.57 -10.62
C ILE A 19 3.15 8.99 -11.04
N SER A 20 4.06 9.64 -10.31
CA SER A 20 4.58 10.95 -10.67
C SER A 20 5.39 10.89 -11.96
N LEU A 21 6.25 9.87 -12.14
CA LEU A 21 6.97 9.65 -13.38
C LEU A 21 6.03 9.33 -14.53
N MET A 22 5.04 8.46 -14.32
CA MET A 22 4.09 8.08 -15.35
C MET A 22 3.31 9.29 -15.86
N LEU A 23 2.78 10.12 -14.96
CA LEU A 23 2.05 11.33 -15.36
C LEU A 23 2.97 12.34 -16.07
N GLN A 24 4.18 12.58 -15.56
CA GLN A 24 5.05 13.65 -16.08
C GLN A 24 5.89 13.27 -17.29
N LYS A 25 6.36 12.02 -17.34
CA LYS A 25 7.32 11.55 -18.36
C LYS A 25 6.68 10.65 -19.41
N ASP A 26 5.67 9.86 -19.04
CA ASP A 26 5.01 8.95 -19.98
C ASP A 26 3.73 9.57 -20.58
N MET A 27 3.09 10.50 -19.88
CA MET A 27 1.84 11.16 -20.29
C MET A 27 1.97 12.68 -20.52
N ASP A 28 3.20 13.21 -20.48
CA ASP A 28 3.53 14.62 -20.76
C ASP A 28 2.79 15.68 -19.91
N TYR A 29 2.27 15.32 -18.74
CA TYR A 29 1.69 16.32 -17.83
C TYR A 29 2.79 17.17 -17.17
N SER A 30 2.46 18.42 -16.87
CA SER A 30 3.33 19.24 -16.01
C SER A 30 3.37 18.66 -14.58
N ALA A 31 4.40 19.03 -13.81
CA ALA A 31 4.48 18.64 -12.40
C ALA A 31 3.29 19.17 -11.58
N ALA A 32 2.80 20.37 -11.91
CA ALA A 32 1.64 20.98 -11.26
C ALA A 32 0.35 20.23 -11.59
N ASP A 33 0.12 19.90 -12.87
CA ASP A 33 -1.06 19.15 -13.30
C ASP A 33 -1.05 17.74 -12.71
N SER A 34 0.10 17.07 -12.71
CA SER A 34 0.27 15.75 -12.11
C SER A 34 -0.09 15.76 -10.62
N GLY A 35 0.36 16.79 -9.88
CA GLY A 35 -0.02 16.97 -8.48
C GLY A 35 -1.52 17.19 -8.31
N LEU A 36 -2.12 18.07 -9.11
CA LEU A 36 -3.56 18.35 -9.08
C LEU A 36 -4.41 17.11 -9.40
N MET A 37 -3.99 16.26 -10.34
CA MET A 37 -4.67 15.02 -10.68
C MET A 37 -4.70 14.02 -9.51
N LEU A 38 -3.76 14.10 -8.57
CA LEU A 38 -3.71 13.23 -7.39
C LEU A 38 -4.53 13.75 -6.20
N VAL A 39 -4.87 15.04 -6.16
CA VAL A 39 -5.65 15.67 -5.06
C VAL A 39 -6.99 14.97 -4.81
N PRO A 40 -7.80 14.62 -5.84
CA PRO A 40 -9.07 13.93 -5.63
C PRO A 40 -8.91 12.61 -4.86
N PHE A 41 -7.78 11.92 -4.97
CA PHE A 41 -7.55 10.65 -4.28
C PHE A 41 -7.22 10.85 -2.80
N SER A 42 -6.59 11.97 -2.43
CA SER A 42 -6.43 12.36 -1.03
C SER A 42 -7.79 12.71 -0.39
N ILE A 43 -8.66 13.39 -1.14
CA ILE A 43 -10.04 13.65 -0.70
C ILE A 43 -10.79 12.32 -0.54
N LEU A 44 -10.67 11.42 -1.52
CA LEU A 44 -11.26 10.08 -1.46
C LEU A 44 -10.78 9.32 -0.22
N SER A 45 -9.46 9.33 0.07
CA SER A 45 -8.89 8.73 1.28
C SER A 45 -9.54 9.28 2.55
N ALA A 46 -9.67 10.61 2.67
CA ALA A 46 -10.34 11.24 3.80
C ALA A 46 -11.83 10.82 3.93
N LEU A 47 -12.54 10.70 2.79
CA LEU A 47 -13.93 10.24 2.77
C LEU A 47 -14.05 8.76 3.19
N ILE A 48 -13.16 7.89 2.69
CA ILE A 48 -13.11 6.47 3.11
C ILE A 48 -12.84 6.36 4.60
N ALA A 49 -11.85 7.11 5.11
CA ALA A 49 -11.49 7.12 6.53
C ALA A 49 -12.66 7.59 7.41
N LYS A 50 -13.40 8.62 6.98
CA LYS A 50 -14.49 9.21 7.75
C LYS A 50 -15.78 8.39 7.70
N PHE A 51 -16.18 7.90 6.53
CA PHE A 51 -17.52 7.34 6.32
C PHE A 51 -17.53 5.82 6.19
N ILE A 52 -16.54 5.23 5.51
CA ILE A 52 -16.53 3.80 5.22
C ILE A 52 -15.86 3.01 6.33
N LEU A 53 -14.71 3.48 6.81
CA LEU A 53 -13.90 2.78 7.79
C LEU A 53 -14.65 2.48 9.10
N PRO A 54 -15.46 3.39 9.70
CA PRO A 54 -16.23 3.05 10.89
C PRO A 54 -17.26 1.94 10.67
N ALA A 55 -17.87 1.87 9.48
CA ALA A 55 -18.83 0.84 9.14
C ALA A 55 -18.14 -0.51 8.91
N VAL A 56 -16.98 -0.51 8.24
CA VAL A 56 -16.18 -1.70 7.99
C VAL A 56 -15.60 -2.26 9.30
N SER A 57 -15.08 -1.40 10.19
CA SER A 57 -14.53 -1.80 11.49
C SER A 57 -15.55 -2.41 12.46
N LYS A 58 -16.85 -2.22 12.23
CA LYS A 58 -17.90 -2.92 12.99
C LYS A 58 -18.12 -4.36 12.52
N LYS A 59 -17.71 -4.70 11.29
CA LYS A 59 -17.96 -6.00 10.66
C LYS A 59 -16.70 -6.85 10.49
N LEU A 60 -15.54 -6.20 10.34
CA LEU A 60 -14.26 -6.85 10.07
C LEU A 60 -13.26 -6.54 11.18
N ASN A 61 -12.41 -7.52 11.51
CA ASN A 61 -11.28 -7.28 12.40
C ASN A 61 -10.14 -6.56 11.65
N SER A 62 -9.16 -6.03 12.40
CA SER A 62 -8.05 -5.27 11.81
C SER A 62 -7.30 -6.07 10.74
N VAL A 63 -7.05 -7.37 10.92
CA VAL A 63 -6.33 -8.18 9.93
C VAL A 63 -7.11 -8.29 8.60
N GLN A 64 -8.41 -8.51 8.66
CA GLN A 64 -9.30 -8.54 7.50
C GLN A 64 -9.34 -7.19 6.76
N ILE A 65 -9.39 -6.08 7.50
CA ILE A 65 -9.32 -4.73 6.91
C ILE A 65 -7.99 -4.52 6.20
N GLY A 66 -6.89 -5.02 6.78
CA GLY A 66 -5.56 -4.94 6.17
C GLY A 66 -5.48 -5.73 4.86
N ILE A 67 -6.03 -6.95 4.82
CA ILE A 67 -6.09 -7.76 3.59
C ILE A 67 -6.95 -7.07 2.54
N LEU A 68 -8.09 -6.48 2.91
CA LEU A 68 -8.93 -5.73 2.00
C LEU A 68 -8.18 -4.54 1.41
N GLY A 69 -7.48 -3.76 2.26
CA GLY A 69 -6.64 -2.65 1.83
C GLY A 69 -5.57 -3.08 0.83
N TRP A 70 -4.82 -4.14 1.16
CA TRP A 70 -3.78 -4.66 0.27
C TRP A 70 -4.34 -5.21 -1.03
N SER A 71 -5.54 -5.80 -1.01
CA SER A 71 -6.22 -6.25 -2.23
C SER A 71 -6.50 -5.06 -3.17
N PHE A 72 -6.97 -3.92 -2.64
CA PHE A 72 -7.11 -2.69 -3.42
C PHE A 72 -5.77 -2.15 -3.93
N MET A 73 -4.70 -2.21 -3.13
CA MET A 73 -3.36 -1.80 -3.58
C MET A 73 -2.85 -2.68 -4.73
N LEU A 74 -3.06 -4.00 -4.66
CA LEU A 74 -2.69 -4.95 -5.72
C LEU A 74 -3.52 -4.76 -6.99
N ILE A 75 -4.83 -4.54 -6.86
CA ILE A 75 -5.70 -4.19 -8.00
C ILE A 75 -5.19 -2.91 -8.67
N GLY A 76 -4.85 -1.88 -7.89
CA GLY A 76 -4.33 -0.65 -8.47
C GLY A 76 -2.97 -0.83 -9.14
N ALA A 77 -2.08 -1.66 -8.59
CA ALA A 77 -0.81 -1.99 -9.24
C ALA A 77 -1.04 -2.73 -10.57
N LEU A 78 -2.00 -3.65 -10.63
CA LEU A 78 -2.41 -4.31 -11.88
C LEU A 78 -2.99 -3.32 -12.89
N CYS A 79 -3.84 -2.39 -12.46
CA CYS A 79 -4.36 -1.33 -13.32
C CYS A 79 -3.23 -0.52 -13.95
N LEU A 80 -2.19 -0.15 -13.18
CA LEU A 80 -1.03 0.56 -13.70
C LEU A 80 -0.22 -0.29 -14.70
N ILE A 81 -0.08 -1.60 -14.46
CA ILE A 81 0.58 -2.51 -15.41
C ILE A 81 -0.19 -2.54 -16.73
N PHE A 82 -1.52 -2.72 -16.68
CA PHE A 82 -2.36 -2.67 -17.86
C PHE A 82 -2.34 -1.31 -18.55
N ALA A 83 -2.19 -0.22 -17.80
CA ALA A 83 -2.07 1.11 -18.37
C ALA A 83 -0.85 1.22 -19.28
N ILE A 84 0.30 0.67 -18.91
CA ILE A 84 1.48 0.64 -19.79
C ILE A 84 1.15 -0.09 -21.11
N TYR A 85 0.56 -1.28 -21.04
CA TYR A 85 0.23 -2.07 -22.24
C TYR A 85 -0.80 -1.42 -23.15
N LEU A 86 -1.65 -0.54 -22.62
CA LEU A 86 -2.71 0.16 -23.36
C LEU A 86 -2.32 1.60 -23.74
N ASN A 87 -1.04 1.98 -23.63
CA ASN A 87 -0.54 3.33 -23.90
C ASN A 87 -1.17 4.40 -22.98
N HIS A 88 -1.16 4.13 -21.68
CA HIS A 88 -1.50 5.06 -20.60
C HIS A 88 -2.89 5.73 -20.69
N PRO A 89 -4.00 4.97 -20.83
CA PRO A 89 -5.33 5.58 -20.78
C PRO A 89 -5.56 6.21 -19.41
N THR A 90 -5.82 7.53 -19.39
CA THR A 90 -5.92 8.34 -18.16
C THR A 90 -6.88 7.74 -17.14
N VAL A 91 -8.03 7.22 -17.59
CA VAL A 91 -9.03 6.58 -16.71
C VAL A 91 -8.44 5.40 -15.95
N LEU A 92 -7.61 4.58 -16.60
CA LEU A 92 -7.02 3.39 -15.99
C LEU A 92 -5.91 3.76 -15.01
N VAL A 93 -5.08 4.74 -15.36
CA VAL A 93 -4.02 5.29 -14.48
C VAL A 93 -4.65 5.87 -13.21
N LEU A 94 -5.71 6.68 -13.38
CA LEU A 94 -6.44 7.30 -12.26
C LEU A 94 -7.23 6.28 -11.44
N THR A 95 -7.74 5.21 -12.06
CA THR A 95 -8.35 4.09 -11.32
C THR A 95 -7.29 3.39 -10.46
N GLY A 96 -6.10 3.13 -11.01
CA GLY A 96 -4.97 2.58 -10.26
C GLY A 96 -4.58 3.44 -9.07
N ALA A 97 -4.47 4.76 -9.29
CA ALA A 97 -4.19 5.73 -8.24
C ALA A 97 -5.29 5.76 -7.17
N ALA A 98 -6.57 5.81 -7.55
CA ALA A 98 -7.70 5.78 -6.63
C ALA A 98 -7.71 4.52 -5.75
N CYS A 99 -7.43 3.35 -6.34
CA CYS A 99 -7.35 2.09 -5.63
C CYS A 99 -6.18 2.07 -4.64
N ILE A 100 -5.00 2.56 -5.03
CA ILE A 100 -3.81 2.55 -4.17
C ILE A 100 -3.88 3.63 -3.09
N SER A 101 -3.98 4.92 -3.45
CA SER A 101 -3.85 6.03 -2.50
C SER A 101 -5.17 6.41 -1.84
N GLY A 102 -6.28 6.27 -2.54
CA GLY A 102 -7.61 6.53 -1.98
C GLY A 102 -8.03 5.44 -1.00
N ILE A 103 -8.23 4.22 -1.51
CA ILE A 103 -8.85 3.13 -0.72
C ILE A 103 -7.78 2.31 0.01
N GLY A 104 -6.83 1.74 -0.73
CA GLY A 104 -5.88 0.75 -0.23
C GLY A 104 -5.02 1.27 0.93
N MET A 105 -4.35 2.40 0.72
CA MET A 105 -3.50 3.04 1.74
C MET A 105 -4.27 3.37 3.01
N THR A 106 -5.49 3.90 2.88
CA THR A 106 -6.36 4.25 4.02
C THR A 106 -6.68 3.03 4.87
N LEU A 107 -7.16 1.95 4.24
CA LEU A 107 -7.51 0.72 4.94
C LEU A 107 -6.28 0.04 5.56
N CYS A 108 -5.18 -0.06 4.80
CA CYS A 108 -3.93 -0.64 5.26
C CYS A 108 -3.35 0.11 6.45
N PHE A 109 -3.21 1.43 6.34
CA PHE A 109 -2.57 2.24 7.36
C PHE A 109 -3.35 2.17 8.68
N THR A 110 -4.68 2.30 8.65
CA THR A 110 -5.47 2.20 9.88
C THR A 110 -5.45 0.80 10.47
N SER A 111 -5.67 -0.24 9.65
CA SER A 111 -5.62 -1.64 10.09
C SER A 111 -4.29 -1.96 10.78
N LEU A 112 -3.20 -1.68 10.07
CA LEU A 112 -1.87 -2.03 10.54
C LEU A 112 -1.51 -1.21 11.78
N SER A 113 -1.94 0.06 11.88
CA SER A 113 -1.71 0.89 13.08
C SER A 113 -2.30 0.23 14.33
N VAL A 114 -3.53 -0.31 14.23
CA VAL A 114 -4.16 -1.06 15.32
C VAL A 114 -3.37 -2.34 15.62
N LEU A 115 -2.95 -3.09 14.59
CA LEU A 115 -2.13 -4.29 14.76
C LEU A 115 -0.73 -4.02 15.32
N GLY A 116 -0.17 -2.82 15.08
CA GLY A 116 1.16 -2.41 15.55
C GLY A 116 1.24 -2.25 17.07
N ILE A 117 0.14 -1.88 17.70
CA ILE A 117 0.06 -1.67 19.16
C ILE A 117 -0.70 -2.78 19.90
N ARG A 118 -1.30 -3.73 19.16
CA ARG A 118 -2.23 -4.73 19.71
C ARG A 118 -1.65 -5.56 20.85
N ASP A 119 -0.39 -5.97 20.73
CA ASP A 119 0.29 -6.86 21.69
C ASP A 119 1.14 -6.08 22.71
N ALA A 120 1.09 -4.74 22.70
CA ALA A 120 1.86 -3.90 23.62
C ALA A 120 1.06 -3.55 24.88
N ALA A 121 1.74 -3.41 26.02
CA ALA A 121 1.13 -2.86 27.22
C ALA A 121 0.76 -1.37 27.00
N PRO A 122 -0.30 -0.84 27.63
CA PRO A 122 -0.73 0.55 27.44
C PRO A 122 0.36 1.60 27.66
N GLN A 123 1.27 1.36 28.62
CA GLN A 123 2.41 2.22 28.91
C GLN A 123 3.46 2.24 27.78
N GLN A 124 3.43 1.23 26.90
CA GLN A 124 4.38 1.03 25.81
C GLN A 124 3.80 1.36 24.43
N TYR A 125 2.55 1.84 24.34
CA TYR A 125 1.94 2.21 23.06
C TYR A 125 2.76 3.24 22.27
N GLY A 126 3.38 4.21 22.97
CA GLY A 126 4.29 5.16 22.33
C GLY A 126 5.48 4.49 21.65
N VAL A 127 6.10 3.50 22.32
CA VAL A 127 7.24 2.74 21.80
C VAL A 127 6.83 1.81 20.66
N ALA A 128 5.69 1.13 20.79
CA ALA A 128 5.18 0.26 19.74
C ALA A 128 4.81 1.04 18.46
N SER A 129 4.15 2.20 18.62
CA SER A 129 3.79 3.09 17.51
C SER A 129 5.01 3.71 16.83
N SER A 130 6.03 4.13 17.60
CA SER A 130 7.26 4.67 17.02
C SER A 130 8.02 3.62 16.23
N LEU A 131 8.17 2.39 16.76
CA LEU A 131 8.81 1.28 16.04
C LEU A 131 8.09 0.95 14.73
N THR A 132 6.77 1.00 14.75
CA THR A 132 5.91 0.80 13.59
C THR A 132 6.14 1.89 12.52
N SER A 133 6.18 3.16 12.94
CA SER A 133 6.46 4.30 12.07
C SER A 133 7.88 4.27 11.50
N THR A 134 8.88 3.89 12.32
CA THR A 134 10.25 3.66 11.87
C THR A 134 10.30 2.57 10.81
N SER A 135 9.56 1.47 11.00
CA SER A 135 9.48 0.39 10.01
C SER A 135 8.92 0.88 8.68
N TYR A 136 7.87 1.72 8.72
CA TYR A 136 7.29 2.36 7.53
C TYR A 136 8.31 3.22 6.78
N PHE A 137 8.98 4.15 7.46
CA PHE A 137 9.94 5.05 6.80
C PHE A 137 11.21 4.32 6.33
N LEU A 138 11.65 3.32 7.08
CA LEU A 138 12.75 2.44 6.65
C LEU A 138 12.37 1.70 5.36
N GLY A 139 11.17 1.14 5.31
CA GLY A 139 10.61 0.50 4.12
C GLY A 139 10.50 1.47 2.95
N ALA A 140 9.98 2.68 3.18
CA ALA A 140 9.88 3.73 2.18
C ALA A 140 11.24 4.10 1.56
N GLY A 141 12.25 4.32 2.40
CA GLY A 141 13.60 4.65 1.94
C GLY A 141 14.23 3.54 1.12
N ILE A 142 14.19 2.30 1.63
CA ILE A 142 14.74 1.13 0.93
C ILE A 142 13.96 0.83 -0.35
N GLY A 143 12.63 0.84 -0.30
CA GLY A 143 11.76 0.56 -1.44
C GLY A 143 11.98 1.56 -2.57
N LEU A 144 11.98 2.86 -2.26
CA LEU A 144 12.26 3.89 -3.25
C LEU A 144 13.67 3.75 -3.83
N SER A 145 14.68 3.48 -2.99
CA SER A 145 16.07 3.32 -3.45
C SER A 145 16.24 2.10 -4.36
N LEU A 146 15.59 0.98 -4.04
CA LEU A 146 15.59 -0.19 -4.90
C LEU A 146 14.85 0.11 -6.21
N MET A 147 13.71 0.80 -6.13
CA MET A 147 12.92 1.16 -7.30
C MET A 147 13.72 2.02 -8.28
N THR A 148 14.38 3.07 -7.79
CA THR A 148 15.21 3.96 -8.62
C THR A 148 16.42 3.23 -9.21
N LEU A 149 17.08 2.38 -8.42
CA LEU A 149 18.19 1.54 -8.89
C LEU A 149 17.74 0.63 -10.04
N MET A 150 16.62 -0.08 -9.88
CA MET A 150 16.14 -1.00 -10.90
C MET A 150 15.75 -0.28 -12.19
N THR A 151 15.12 0.90 -12.11
CA THR A 151 14.83 1.73 -13.29
C THR A 151 16.11 2.18 -14.02
N GLN A 152 17.21 2.42 -13.30
CA GLN A 152 18.49 2.80 -13.91
C GLN A 152 19.19 1.62 -14.59
N PHE A 153 19.15 0.42 -13.99
CA PHE A 153 19.80 -0.78 -14.53
C PHE A 153 19.01 -1.43 -15.67
N PHE A 154 17.69 -1.25 -15.70
CA PHE A 154 16.80 -1.82 -16.70
C PHE A 154 16.01 -0.71 -17.40
N PRO A 155 16.65 0.08 -18.28
CA PRO A 155 15.97 1.14 -19.01
C PRO A 155 14.88 0.55 -19.93
N SER A 156 13.74 1.23 -19.99
CA SER A 156 12.61 0.92 -20.86
C SER A 156 12.27 2.12 -21.75
N GLU A 157 11.41 1.90 -22.76
CA GLU A 157 10.90 3.00 -23.62
C GLU A 157 10.17 4.07 -22.80
N TRP A 158 9.35 3.62 -21.84
CA TRP A 158 8.68 4.48 -20.86
C TRP A 158 9.54 4.68 -19.63
N ALA A 159 9.37 5.81 -18.94
CA ALA A 159 10.01 6.07 -17.65
C ALA A 159 9.53 5.11 -16.56
N VAL A 160 8.27 4.65 -16.62
CA VAL A 160 7.77 3.58 -15.76
C VAL A 160 7.73 2.25 -16.49
N SER A 161 8.58 1.32 -16.05
CA SER A 161 8.66 -0.02 -16.62
C SER A 161 7.66 -1.00 -15.99
N THR A 162 7.31 -2.06 -16.71
CA THR A 162 6.57 -3.20 -16.16
C THR A 162 7.33 -3.88 -15.01
N LEU A 163 8.68 -3.86 -15.03
CA LEU A 163 9.52 -4.39 -13.96
C LEU A 163 9.29 -3.61 -12.65
N SER A 164 9.31 -2.27 -12.71
CA SER A 164 9.07 -1.39 -11.57
C SER A 164 7.71 -1.66 -10.92
N LEU A 165 6.67 -1.81 -11.73
CA LEU A 165 5.34 -2.16 -11.23
C LEU A 165 5.22 -3.61 -10.74
N SER A 166 6.00 -4.54 -11.30
CA SER A 166 6.08 -5.91 -10.80
C SER A 166 6.74 -5.97 -9.42
N ILE A 167 7.79 -5.19 -9.19
CA ILE A 167 8.41 -5.02 -7.85
C ILE A 167 7.38 -4.46 -6.87
N LEU A 168 6.63 -3.45 -7.29
CA LEU A 168 5.54 -2.87 -6.50
C LEU A 168 4.50 -3.94 -6.14
N PHE A 169 4.07 -4.76 -7.11
CA PHE A 169 3.14 -5.87 -6.88
C PHE A 169 3.69 -6.91 -5.89
N ILE A 170 4.98 -7.25 -6.00
CA ILE A 170 5.65 -8.20 -5.09
C ILE A 170 5.61 -7.70 -3.64
N TYR A 171 5.87 -6.41 -3.38
CA TYR A 171 5.76 -5.86 -2.03
C TYR A 171 4.36 -6.05 -1.43
N GLY A 172 3.31 -5.82 -2.23
CA GLY A 172 1.93 -6.03 -1.80
C GLY A 172 1.60 -7.50 -1.60
N PHE A 173 2.08 -8.38 -2.48
CA PHE A 173 1.85 -9.81 -2.38
C PHE A 173 2.47 -10.39 -1.11
N ILE A 174 3.73 -10.03 -0.81
CA ILE A 174 4.41 -10.42 0.43
C ILE A 174 3.61 -9.98 1.67
N ALA A 175 3.08 -8.76 1.65
CA ALA A 175 2.29 -8.24 2.77
C ALA A 175 0.97 -9.01 2.98
N VAL A 176 0.25 -9.34 1.89
CA VAL A 176 -0.97 -10.17 1.95
C VAL A 176 -0.65 -11.57 2.49
N VAL A 177 0.38 -12.23 1.95
CA VAL A 177 0.80 -13.56 2.40
C VAL A 177 1.14 -13.54 3.89
N PHE A 178 1.84 -12.50 4.37
CA PHE A 178 2.17 -12.36 5.78
C PHE A 178 0.92 -12.18 6.66
N LEU A 179 -0.04 -11.37 6.24
CA LEU A 179 -1.31 -11.20 6.96
C LEU A 179 -2.15 -12.48 6.96
N LEU A 180 -2.20 -13.23 5.86
CA LEU A 180 -2.89 -14.51 5.79
C LEU A 180 -2.24 -15.54 6.72
N PHE A 181 -0.91 -15.62 6.74
CA PHE A 181 -0.19 -16.47 7.67
C PHE A 181 -0.50 -16.09 9.13
N PHE A 182 -0.61 -14.79 9.42
CA PHE A 182 -0.99 -14.29 10.73
C PHE A 182 -2.39 -14.77 11.15
N ILE A 183 -3.39 -14.70 10.27
CA ILE A 183 -4.74 -15.24 10.52
C ILE A 183 -4.71 -16.73 10.84
N ILE A 184 -4.00 -17.52 10.01
CA ILE A 184 -3.94 -18.98 10.17
C ILE A 184 -3.29 -19.36 11.51
N LYS A 185 -2.23 -18.65 11.89
CA LYS A 185 -1.54 -18.86 13.17
C LYS A 185 -2.45 -18.54 14.35
N GLU A 186 -3.20 -17.43 14.28
CA GLU A 186 -4.12 -16.99 15.33
C GLU A 186 -5.28 -17.99 15.50
N TYR A 187 -5.85 -18.49 14.41
CA TYR A 187 -6.88 -19.53 14.44
C TYR A 187 -6.41 -20.83 15.11
N LYS A 188 -5.21 -21.32 14.77
CA LYS A 188 -4.63 -22.54 15.38
C LYS A 188 -4.39 -22.40 16.88
N SER A 189 -3.96 -21.21 17.34
CA SER A 189 -3.73 -20.95 18.76
C SER A 189 -5.02 -21.06 19.58
N VAL A 190 -6.13 -20.48 19.09
CA VAL A 190 -7.44 -20.52 19.77
C VAL A 190 -7.99 -21.95 19.84
N GLN A 191 -7.83 -22.72 18.76
CA GLN A 191 -8.29 -24.11 18.72
C GLN A 191 -7.51 -25.00 19.71
N THR A 192 -6.22 -24.73 19.90
CA THR A 192 -5.37 -25.47 20.85
C THR A 192 -5.75 -25.16 22.30
N SER A 193 -6.11 -23.92 22.62
CA SER A 193 -6.56 -23.52 23.98
C SER A 193 -7.96 -24.02 24.36
N LEU A 194 -8.77 -24.47 23.39
CA LEU A 194 -10.10 -25.03 23.65
C LEU A 194 -10.08 -26.54 23.88
N HIS A 195 -8.94 -27.20 23.64
CA HIS A 195 -8.73 -28.64 23.83
C HIS A 195 -7.97 -28.98 25.13
N TYR A 196 -7.65 -27.98 25.95
CA TYR A 196 -7.12 -28.11 27.33
C TYR A 196 -8.12 -27.54 28.33
#